data_AF-A0A6M0RQ68-F1
#
_entry.id   AF-A0A6M0RQ68-F1
#
_cell.length_a   1.000
_cell.length_b   1.000
_cell.length_c   1.000
_cell.angle_alpha   90.00
_cell.angle_beta   90.00
_cell.angle_gamma   90.00
#
_symmetry.space_group_name_H-M   'P 1'
#
loop_
_entity.id
_entity.type
_entity.pdbx_description
1 polymer ?
#
loop_
_entity_poly.entity_id
_entity_poly.type
_entity_poly.pdbx_seq_one_letter_code
_entity_poly.pdbx_strand_id
1 'polypeptide(L)'
;MAILTSHPQKTNPVLEQTSQRTSLLGPLRRWINQIQVTNSRTAHLICRVIPSHCPFERDISLFGYTIHIPALCRLNPVYEEIVDLRLRALTYLMDTCGENISTYIR
;
A
#
# COMPACT_ATOMS: atom_id res chain seq x y z
N MET A 1 41.84 -19.15 15.01
CA MET A 1 40.76 -20.15 14.90
C MET A 1 39.65 -19.75 15.86
N ALA A 2 38.85 -18.75 15.49
CA ALA A 2 37.63 -18.37 16.22
C ALA A 2 36.51 -18.40 15.18
N ILE A 3 35.60 -19.36 15.34
CA ILE A 3 34.54 -19.65 14.38
C ILE A 3 33.46 -18.59 14.56
N LEU A 4 33.22 -17.82 13.49
CA LEU A 4 32.05 -16.97 13.31
C LEU A 4 30.82 -17.88 13.29
N THR A 5 30.05 -17.93 14.37
CA THR A 5 28.73 -18.53 14.37
C THR A 5 27.75 -17.58 13.69
N SER A 6 27.37 -17.96 12.47
CA SER A 6 26.25 -17.40 11.72
C SER A 6 24.98 -17.50 12.57
N HIS A 7 24.40 -16.33 12.90
CA HIS A 7 23.03 -16.28 13.37
C HIS A 7 22.11 -16.55 12.17
N PRO A 8 21.22 -17.57 12.22
CA PRO A 8 20.22 -17.73 11.18
C PRO A 8 19.20 -16.60 11.34
N GLN A 9 19.17 -15.69 10.35
CA GLN A 9 18.03 -14.80 10.19
C GLN A 9 16.79 -15.66 9.99
N LYS A 10 15.96 -15.73 11.03
CA LYS A 10 14.62 -16.28 11.00
C LYS A 10 13.82 -15.45 10.00
N THR A 11 13.72 -15.91 8.76
CA THR A 11 12.80 -15.38 7.75
C THR A 11 11.39 -15.52 8.31
N ASN A 12 10.85 -14.43 8.84
CA ASN A 12 9.44 -14.36 9.16
C ASN A 12 8.66 -14.60 7.86
N PRO A 13 7.69 -15.52 7.83
CA PRO A 13 6.80 -15.65 6.69
C PRO A 13 5.95 -14.38 6.67
N VAL A 14 6.37 -13.40 5.87
CA VAL A 14 5.56 -12.21 5.59
C VAL A 14 4.38 -12.68 4.74
N LEU A 15 3.24 -12.81 5.42
CA LEU A 15 1.88 -12.75 4.90
C LEU A 15 1.63 -13.50 3.59
N GLU A 16 1.82 -14.82 3.60
CA GLU A 16 0.98 -15.64 2.74
C GLU A 16 -0.39 -15.79 3.41
N GLN A 17 -1.42 -15.76 2.55
CA GLN A 17 -2.82 -16.14 2.78
C GLN A 17 -3.81 -14.99 3.06
N THR A 18 -4.49 -14.51 2.01
CA THR A 18 -5.91 -14.87 1.78
C THR A 18 -6.44 -14.42 0.42
N SER A 19 -7.14 -15.34 -0.25
CA SER A 19 -8.10 -15.18 -1.36
C SER A 19 -7.62 -15.52 -2.77
N GLN A 20 -7.61 -16.83 -3.06
CA GLN A 20 -7.82 -17.41 -4.40
C GLN A 20 -9.24 -17.11 -4.93
N ARG A 21 -9.61 -15.82 -5.01
CA ARG A 21 -10.79 -15.35 -5.74
C ARG A 21 -10.44 -14.01 -6.39
N THR A 22 -9.81 -14.04 -7.57
CA THR A 22 -9.88 -13.01 -8.63
C THR A 22 -8.99 -13.39 -9.82
N SER A 23 -9.38 -14.41 -10.60
CA SER A 23 -8.68 -14.68 -11.86
C SER A 23 -8.96 -13.64 -12.96
N LEU A 24 -9.98 -12.79 -12.79
CA LEU A 24 -10.38 -11.80 -13.81
C LEU A 24 -9.51 -10.53 -13.81
N LEU A 25 -9.06 -10.07 -12.64
CA LEU A 25 -8.24 -8.85 -12.51
C LEU A 25 -6.74 -9.15 -12.33
N GLY A 26 -6.33 -10.41 -12.47
CA GLY A 26 -4.93 -10.84 -12.35
C GLY A 26 -3.95 -10.04 -13.22
N PRO A 27 -4.24 -9.79 -14.52
CA PRO A 27 -3.38 -8.96 -15.37
C PRO A 27 -3.24 -7.52 -14.86
N LEU A 28 -4.33 -6.92 -14.38
CA LEU A 28 -4.33 -5.55 -13.85
C LEU A 28 -3.50 -5.46 -12.57
N ARG A 29 -3.64 -6.44 -11.66
CA ARG A 29 -2.80 -6.52 -10.44
C ARG A 29 -1.31 -6.58 -10.78
N ARG A 30 -0.93 -7.47 -11.72
CA ARG A 30 0.47 -7.56 -12.18
C ARG A 30 0.96 -6.27 -12.80
N TRP A 31 0.12 -5.59 -13.57
CA TRP A 31 0.46 -4.32 -14.18
C TRP A 31 0.73 -3.24 -13.11
N ILE A 32 -0.12 -3.10 -12.09
CA ILE A 32 0.08 -2.16 -10.97
C ILE A 32 1.39 -2.47 -10.22
N ASN A 33 1.65 -3.75 -9.94
CA ASN A 33 2.87 -4.17 -9.24
C ASN A 33 4.14 -3.92 -10.07
N GLN A 34 4.05 -3.89 -11.40
CA GLN A 34 5.17 -3.60 -12.29
C GLN A 34 5.46 -2.11 -12.45
N ILE A 35 4.59 -1.21 -11.98
CA ILE A 35 4.83 0.23 -12.01
C ILE A 35 6.04 0.52 -11.11
N GLN A 36 7.17 0.89 -11.70
CA GLN A 36 8.36 1.31 -10.96
C GLN A 36 8.29 2.81 -10.66
N VAL A 37 8.54 3.17 -9.40
CA VAL A 37 8.60 4.57 -9.00
C VAL A 37 10.05 5.04 -9.08
N THR A 38 10.40 5.69 -10.19
CA THR A 38 11.77 6.16 -10.48
C THR A 38 11.87 7.67 -10.65
N ASN A 39 10.75 8.39 -10.51
CA ASN A 39 10.66 9.83 -10.72
C ASN A 39 9.90 10.48 -9.56
N SER A 40 10.48 11.53 -8.96
CA SER A 40 9.89 12.25 -7.83
C SER A 40 8.52 12.83 -8.17
N ARG A 41 8.32 13.37 -9.38
CA ARG A 41 7.03 13.92 -9.81
C ARG A 41 5.94 12.85 -9.82
N THR A 42 6.26 11.67 -10.34
CA THR A 42 5.34 10.52 -10.36
C THR A 42 5.07 10.05 -8.95
N ALA A 43 6.09 9.97 -8.09
CA ALA A 43 5.93 9.58 -6.69
C ALA A 43 4.99 10.54 -5.94
N HIS A 44 5.17 11.85 -6.08
CA HIS A 44 4.25 12.83 -5.51
C HIS A 44 2.83 12.71 -6.05
N LEU A 45 2.67 12.45 -7.35
CA LEU A 45 1.35 12.25 -7.94
C LEU A 45 0.66 11.03 -7.34
N ILE A 46 1.36 9.90 -7.23
CA ILE A 46 0.87 8.68 -6.61
C ILE A 46 0.45 8.95 -5.16
N CYS A 47 1.31 9.61 -4.37
CA CYS A 47 1.02 9.96 -2.99
C CYS A 47 -0.13 10.97 -2.81
N ARG A 48 -0.48 11.74 -3.85
CA ARG A 48 -1.63 12.65 -3.85
C ARG A 48 -2.92 11.96 -4.29
N VAL A 49 -2.84 11.08 -5.28
CA VAL A 49 -4.00 10.42 -5.89
C VAL A 49 -4.52 9.29 -5.01
N ILE A 50 -3.62 8.50 -4.42
CA ILE A 50 -3.99 7.38 -3.56
C ILE A 50 -4.00 7.91 -2.12
N PRO A 51 -5.15 8.03 -1.43
CA PRO A 51 -5.18 8.51 -0.05
C PRO A 51 -4.52 7.54 0.95
N SER A 52 -4.09 8.06 2.10
CA SER A 52 -3.65 7.31 3.29
C SER A 52 -4.80 6.53 3.93
N HIS A 53 -6.01 7.10 3.85
CA HIS A 53 -7.24 6.52 4.37
C HIS A 53 -7.92 5.63 3.34
N CYS A 54 -8.63 4.59 3.81
CA CYS A 54 -9.42 3.75 2.91
C CYS A 54 -10.56 4.60 2.30
N PRO A 55 -10.70 4.64 0.96
CA PRO A 55 -11.75 5.45 0.34
C PRO A 55 -13.16 4.94 0.65
N PHE A 56 -13.29 3.68 1.08
CA PHE A 56 -14.58 3.08 1.44
C PHE A 56 -14.97 3.32 2.88
N GLU A 57 -14.01 3.54 3.76
CA GLU A 57 -14.29 3.91 5.14
C GLU A 57 -14.74 5.37 5.15
N ARG A 58 -15.98 5.61 5.58
CA ARG A 58 -16.55 6.95 5.68
C ARG A 58 -17.83 6.91 6.49
N ASP A 59 -18.11 8.02 7.15
CA ASP A 59 -19.40 8.23 7.81
C ASP A 59 -20.34 8.95 6.85
N ILE A 60 -21.55 8.41 6.70
CA ILE A 60 -22.62 9.05 5.93
C ILE A 60 -23.73 9.44 6.90
N SER A 61 -23.94 10.74 7.07
CA SER A 61 -25.02 11.26 7.92
C SER A 61 -26.22 11.69 7.08
N LEU A 62 -27.36 11.05 7.27
CA LEU A 62 -28.65 11.40 6.65
C LEU A 62 -29.76 11.45 7.71
N PHE A 63 -30.57 12.51 7.68
CA PHE A 63 -31.74 12.67 8.56
C PHE A 63 -31.45 12.50 10.07
N GLY A 64 -30.25 12.87 10.53
CA GLY A 64 -29.83 12.72 11.92
C GLY A 64 -29.33 11.33 12.31
N TYR A 65 -29.28 10.39 11.36
CA TYR A 65 -28.66 9.08 11.54
C TYR A 65 -27.30 9.05 10.85
N THR A 66 -26.27 8.63 11.59
CA THR A 66 -24.93 8.43 11.05
C THR A 66 -24.72 6.94 10.79
N ILE A 67 -24.51 6.59 9.52
CA ILE A 67 -24.13 5.24 9.09
C ILE A 67 -22.61 5.24 8.90
N HIS A 68 -21.93 4.47 9.75
CA HIS A 68 -20.49 4.22 9.61
C HIS A 68 -20.26 3.10 8.60
N ILE A 69 -19.58 3.40 7.48
CA ILE A 69 -19.08 2.38 6.56
C ILE A 69 -17.68 2.01 7.06
N PRO A 70 -17.45 0.77 7.51
CA PRO A 70 -16.14 0.36 8.01
C PRO A 70 -15.11 0.24 6.89
N ALA A 71 -13.84 0.08 7.25
CA ALA A 71 -12.76 -0.25 6.33
C ALA A 71 -13.03 -1.53 5.52
N LEU A 72 -13.61 -1.37 4.32
CA LEU A 72 -13.86 -2.46 3.37
C LEU A 72 -12.63 -2.78 2.49
N CYS A 73 -11.43 -2.60 3.05
CA CYS A 73 -10.15 -2.70 2.37
C CYS A 73 -9.98 -3.97 1.52
N ARG A 74 -10.54 -5.11 1.96
CA ARG A 74 -10.44 -6.38 1.21
C ARG A 74 -11.54 -6.62 0.18
N LEU A 75 -12.58 -5.78 0.12
CA LEU A 75 -13.66 -5.93 -0.86
C LEU A 75 -13.21 -5.58 -2.27
N ASN A 76 -12.30 -4.60 -2.41
CA ASN A 76 -11.74 -4.21 -3.69
C ASN A 76 -10.60 -5.17 -4.09
N PRO A 77 -10.73 -5.88 -5.23
CA PRO A 77 -9.71 -6.80 -5.70
C PRO A 77 -8.30 -6.22 -5.84
N VAL A 78 -8.12 -4.91 -6.07
CA VAL A 78 -6.78 -4.34 -6.33
C VAL A 78 -6.27 -3.46 -5.19
N TYR A 79 -6.90 -3.54 -4.02
CA TYR A 79 -6.59 -2.63 -2.91
C TYR A 79 -5.15 -2.77 -2.43
N GLU A 80 -4.70 -4.00 -2.17
CA GLU A 80 -3.37 -4.27 -1.64
C GLU A 80 -2.28 -3.78 -2.60
N GLU A 81 -2.45 -3.99 -3.90
CA GLU A 81 -1.50 -3.53 -4.92
C GLU A 81 -1.42 -1.99 -5.00
N ILE A 82 -2.54 -1.29 -4.78
CA ILE A 82 -2.59 0.18 -4.74
C ILE A 82 -1.89 0.72 -3.48
N VAL A 83 -2.13 0.10 -2.33
CA VAL A 83 -1.47 0.46 -1.06
C VAL A 83 0.03 0.22 -1.15
N ASP A 84 0.45 -0.91 -1.73
CA ASP A 84 1.85 -1.22 -1.97
C ASP A 84 2.52 -0.19 -2.91
N LEU A 85 1.85 0.19 -4.01
CA LEU A 85 2.35 1.24 -4.91
C LEU A 85 2.55 2.58 -4.17
N ARG A 86 1.62 2.96 -3.29
CA ARG A 86 1.76 4.16 -2.46
C ARG A 86 2.94 4.06 -1.50
N LEU A 87 3.11 2.91 -0.85
CA LEU A 87 4.25 2.68 0.04
C LEU A 87 5.57 2.83 -0.73
N ARG A 88 5.69 2.17 -1.89
CA ARG A 88 6.87 2.28 -2.75
C ARG A 88 7.15 3.72 -3.17
N ALA A 89 6.12 4.51 -3.46
CA ALA A 89 6.28 5.93 -3.79
C ALA A 89 6.77 6.77 -2.59
N LEU A 90 6.23 6.53 -1.39
CA LEU A 90 6.68 7.20 -0.17
C LEU A 90 8.13 6.85 0.17
N THR A 91 8.48 5.57 0.09
CA THR A 91 9.84 5.08 0.31
C THR A 91 10.81 5.70 -0.70
N TYR A 92 10.44 5.81 -1.97
CA TYR A 92 11.28 6.48 -2.97
C TYR A 92 11.55 7.96 -2.62
N LEU A 93 10.51 8.71 -2.24
CA LEU A 93 10.66 10.12 -1.85
C LEU A 93 11.54 10.28 -0.60
N MET A 94 11.38 9.39 0.38
CA MET A 94 12.12 9.45 1.64
C MET A 94 13.58 8.98 1.47
N ASP A 95 13.80 7.79 0.92
CA ASP A 95 15.11 7.13 0.91
C ASP A 95 15.97 7.54 -0.29
N THR A 96 15.35 7.78 -1.45
CA THR A 96 16.09 8.11 -2.69
C THR A 96 16.19 9.63 -2.90
N CYS A 97 15.10 10.38 -2.70
CA CYS A 97 15.10 11.83 -2.88
C CYS A 97 15.49 12.60 -1.60
N GLY A 98 15.38 11.98 -0.42
CA GLY A 98 15.68 12.64 0.87
C GLY A 98 14.65 13.70 1.27
N GLU A 99 13.42 13.62 0.74
CA GLU A 99 12.38 14.62 0.96
C GLU A 99 11.56 14.34 2.22
N ASN A 100 11.02 15.40 2.82
CA ASN A 100 10.12 15.25 3.97
C ASN A 100 8.70 14.87 3.52
N ILE A 101 8.30 13.63 3.79
CA ILE A 101 7.00 13.08 3.37
C ILE A 101 5.85 13.35 4.35
N SER A 102 6.04 14.15 5.42
CA SER A 102 5.01 14.36 6.46
C SER A 102 3.68 14.86 5.89
N THR A 103 3.73 15.65 4.81
CA THR A 103 2.55 16.14 4.08
C THR A 103 1.64 15.02 3.59
N TYR A 104 2.19 13.84 3.30
CA TYR A 104 1.47 12.70 2.76
C TYR A 104 0.97 11.71 3.81
N ILE A 105 1.41 11.80 5.06
CA ILE A 105 1.06 10.83 6.13
C ILE A 105 -0.27 11.18 6.82
N ARG A 106 -0.84 12.34 6.51
CA ARG A 106 -2.12 12.80 7.09
C ARG A 106 -3.31 11.96 6.65
#